data_AF-A0A9C9YZ58-F1
#
_entry.id   AF-A0A9C9YZ58-F1
#
_cell.length_a   1.000
_cell.length_b   1.000
_cell.length_c   1.000
_cell.angle_alpha   90.00
_cell.angle_beta   90.00
_cell.angle_gamma   90.00
#
_symmetry.space_group_name_H-M   'P 1'
#
loop_
_entity.id
_entity.type
_entity.pdbx_description
1 polymer ?
#
loop_
_entity_poly.entity_id
_entity_poly.type
_entity_poly.pdbx_seq_one_letter_code
_entity_poly.pdbx_strand_id
1 'polypeptide(L)' 'MDNAKETPGEGPALPSVGKIYRDDADQSFVILSARQNQLLIEFADGRVKRISMNQWLETRPRPAVC' A
#
# COMPACT_ATOMS: atom_id res chain seq x y z
N MET A 1 1.87 30.43 9.55
CA MET A 1 0.58 29.76 9.28
C MET A 1 0.70 29.17 7.90
N ASP A 2 1.34 28.02 7.83
CA ASP A 2 1.71 27.37 6.59
C ASP A 2 0.47 26.71 5.98
N ASN A 3 0.08 27.27 4.85
CA ASN A 3 -1.16 26.95 4.14
C ASN A 3 -0.98 25.60 3.46
N ALA A 4 -1.46 24.52 4.09
CA ALA A 4 -1.57 23.21 3.46
C ALA A 4 -2.61 23.31 2.33
N LYS A 5 -2.10 23.42 1.10
CA LYS A 5 -2.89 23.47 -0.12
C LYS A 5 -3.45 22.07 -0.37
N GLU A 6 -4.65 21.80 0.11
CA GLU A 6 -5.39 20.59 -0.25
C GLU A 6 -5.71 20.65 -1.75
N THR A 7 -4.99 19.86 -2.56
CA THR A 7 -5.31 19.67 -3.98
C THR A 7 -6.63 18.92 -4.12
N PRO A 8 -7.63 19.44 -4.86
CA PRO A 8 -8.89 18.75 -5.03
C PRO A 8 -8.72 17.65 -6.08
N GLY A 9 -8.82 16.38 -5.67
CA GLY A 9 -9.03 15.26 -6.59
C GLY A 9 -7.96 14.17 -6.67
N GLU A 10 -7.01 14.09 -5.73
CA GLU A 10 -6.10 12.93 -5.66
C GLU A 10 -6.76 11.83 -4.82
N GLY A 11 -7.26 10.80 -5.51
CA GLY A 11 -7.53 9.51 -4.85
C GLY A 11 -6.27 9.01 -4.13
N PRO A 12 -6.40 8.01 -3.23
CA PRO A 12 -5.26 7.52 -2.46
C PRO A 12 -4.10 7.18 -3.39
N ALA A 13 -2.92 7.75 -3.10
CA ALA A 13 -1.72 7.51 -3.89
C ALA A 13 -1.45 6.00 -3.98
N LEU A 14 -1.20 5.51 -5.20
CA LEU A 14 -0.87 4.10 -5.40
C LEU A 14 0.46 3.78 -4.72
N PRO A 15 0.56 2.63 -4.03
CA PRO A 15 1.83 2.22 -3.46
C PRO A 15 2.83 1.88 -4.58
N SER A 16 4.12 2.03 -4.25
CA SER A 16 5.19 1.78 -5.21
C SER A 16 5.41 0.29 -5.41
N VAL A 17 5.45 -0.15 -6.67
CA VAL A 17 5.86 -1.51 -7.05
C VAL A 17 7.30 -1.76 -6.58
N GLY A 18 7.58 -2.96 -6.07
CA GLY A 18 8.87 -3.38 -5.54
C GLY A 18 9.16 -2.88 -4.11
N LYS A 19 8.29 -2.06 -3.51
CA LYS A 19 8.45 -1.66 -2.11
C LYS A 19 7.85 -2.66 -1.15
N ILE A 20 8.51 -2.80 0.00
CA ILE A 20 8.09 -3.65 1.10
C ILE A 20 7.33 -2.80 2.12
N TYR A 21 6.21 -3.33 2.58
CA TYR A 21 5.35 -2.74 3.60
C TYR A 21 5.13 -3.76 4.72
N ARG A 22 4.68 -3.27 5.87
CA ARG A 22 4.15 -4.08 6.97
C ARG A 22 2.70 -3.68 7.25
N ASP A 23 1.85 -4.64 7.54
CA ASP A 23 0.49 -4.38 8.05
C ASP A 23 0.48 -4.18 9.58
N ASP A 24 -0.71 -3.92 10.12
CA ASP A 24 -0.97 -3.81 11.57
C ASP A 24 -0.65 -5.10 12.35
N ALA A 25 -0.57 -6.26 11.69
CA ALA A 25 -0.17 -7.54 12.28
C ALA A 25 1.35 -7.79 12.16
N ASP A 26 2.11 -6.78 11.74
CA ASP A 26 3.56 -6.81 11.47
C ASP A 26 3.97 -7.84 10.40
N GLN A 27 3.04 -8.27 9.54
CA GLN A 27 3.37 -9.13 8.41
C GLN A 27 3.99 -8.29 7.31
N SER A 28 5.16 -8.72 6.82
CA SER A 28 5.84 -8.05 5.70
C SER A 28 5.34 -8.58 4.37
N PHE A 29 5.14 -7.68 3.42
CA PHE A 29 4.78 -8.02 2.05
C PHE A 29 5.33 -7.00 1.05
N VAL A 30 5.54 -7.43 -0.20
CA VAL A 30 6.02 -6.60 -1.30
C VAL A 30 4.91 -6.33 -2.31
N ILE A 31 4.92 -5.14 -2.93
CA ILE A 31 4.00 -4.80 -4.01
C ILE A 31 4.56 -5.35 -5.33
N LEU A 32 3.84 -6.30 -5.94
CA LEU A 32 4.21 -6.85 -7.25
C LEU A 32 3.57 -6.06 -8.41
N SER A 33 2.39 -5.48 -8.20
CA SER A 33 1.70 -4.63 -9.18
C SER A 33 0.74 -3.68 -8.47
N ALA A 34 0.65 -2.43 -8.96
CA ALA A 34 -0.27 -1.43 -8.47
C ALA A 34 -1.08 -0.81 -9.61
N ARG A 35 -2.41 -0.92 -9.55
CA ARG A 35 -3.37 -0.29 -10.47
C ARG A 35 -4.43 0.44 -9.64
N GLN A 36 -5.13 1.40 -10.24
CA GLN A 36 -6.10 2.28 -9.55
C GLN A 36 -7.11 1.55 -8.64
N ASN A 37 -7.54 0.34 -8.98
CA ASN A 37 -8.55 -0.40 -8.21
C ASN A 37 -8.03 -1.73 -7.65
N GLN A 38 -6.77 -2.10 -7.92
CA GLN A 38 -6.26 -3.41 -7.58
C GLN A 38 -4.75 -3.41 -7.38
N LEU A 39 -4.31 -4.06 -6.32
CA LEU A 39 -2.93 -4.38 -6.04
C LEU A 39 -2.71 -5.89 -6.08
N LEU A 40 -1.50 -6.29 -6.48
CA LEU A 40 -0.98 -7.63 -6.29
C LEU A 40 0.15 -7.56 -5.28
N ILE A 41 0.03 -8.30 -4.18
CA ILE A 41 1.02 -8.33 -3.10
C ILE A 41 1.50 -9.76 -2.87
N GLU A 42 2.73 -9.90 -2.38
CA GLU A 42 3.32 -11.15 -1.94
C GLU A 42 3.82 -11.02 -0.51
N PHE A 43 3.37 -11.89 0.37
CA PHE A 43 3.79 -11.96 1.77
C PHE A 43 5.12 -12.70 1.91
N ALA A 44 5.83 -12.48 3.02
CA ALA A 44 7.10 -13.13 3.31
C ALA A 44 7.04 -14.68 3.37
N ASP A 45 5.84 -15.25 3.56
CA ASP A 45 5.60 -16.70 3.53
C ASP A 45 5.32 -17.25 2.11
N GLY A 46 5.45 -16.42 1.07
CA GLY A 46 5.23 -16.77 -0.33
C GLY A 46 3.76 -16.73 -0.77
N ARG A 47 2.81 -16.41 0.13
CA ARG A 47 1.41 -16.25 -0.27
C ARG A 47 1.25 -14.99 -1.13
N VAL A 48 0.57 -15.14 -2.25
CA VAL A 48 0.22 -14.03 -3.15
C VAL A 48 -1.26 -13.69 -3.00
N LYS A 49 -1.59 -12.40 -2.89
CA LYS A 49 -2.96 -11.91 -2.79
C LYS A 49 -3.22 -10.76 -3.75
N ARG A 50 -4.40 -10.75 -4.35
CA ARG A 50 -4.97 -9.58 -5.02
C ARG A 50 -5.89 -8.88 -4.04
N ILE A 51 -5.66 -7.58 -3.83
CA ILE A 51 -6.47 -6.76 -2.92
C ILE A 51 -6.94 -5.49 -3.63
N SER A 52 -8.09 -4.96 -3.21
CA SER A 52 -8.56 -3.65 -3.66
C SER A 52 -7.83 -2.50 -2.96
N MET A 53 -7.98 -1.27 -3.45
CA MET A 53 -7.46 -0.10 -2.75
C MET A 53 -8.11 0.13 -1.37
N ASN A 54 -9.35 -0.31 -1.16
CA ASN A 54 -9.98 -0.21 0.16
C ASN A 54 -9.34 -1.19 1.14
N GLN A 55 -9.12 -2.43 0.72
CA GLN A 55 -8.42 -3.44 1.53
C GLN A 55 -6.98 -3.01 1.84
N TRP A 56 -6.31 -2.38 0.87
CA TRP A 56 -5.01 -1.75 1.10
C TRP A 56 -5.06 -0.76 2.27
N LEU A 57 -5.99 0.19 2.26
CA LEU A 57 -6.13 1.17 3.34
C LEU A 57 -6.48 0.50 4.68
N GLU A 58 -7.30 -0.55 4.67
CA GLU A 58 -7.65 -1.33 5.86
C GLU A 58 -6.45 -2.05 6.47
N THR A 59 -5.45 -2.45 5.67
CA THR A 59 -4.22 -3.07 6.20
C THR A 59 -3.31 -2.11 6.97
N ARG A 60 -3.59 -0.79 6.90
CA ARG A 60 -2.77 0.30 7.46
C ARG A 60 -1.27 0.13 7.17
N PRO A 61 -0.90 0.04 5.88
CA PRO A 61 0.43 -0.36 5.48
C PRO A 61 1.44 0.74 5.82
N ARG A 62 2.50 0.35 6.52
CA ARG A 62 3.65 1.21 6.80
C ARG A 62 4.86 0.75 5.98
N PRO A 63 5.61 1.65 5.31
CA PRO A 63 6.84 1.26 4.64
C PRO A 63 7.77 0.54 5.62
N ALA A 64 8.31 -0.61 5.22
CA ALA A 64 9.34 -1.28 5.99
C ALA A 64 10.60 -0.41 5.94
N VAL A 65 11.01 0.14 7.09
CA VAL A 65 12.26 0.89 7.22
C VAL A 65 13.38 -0.13 7.44
N CYS A 66 14.44 -0.04 6.63
CA CYS A 66 15.67 -0.79 6.85
C CYS A 66 16.43 -0.22 8.06
#